data_AF-A0A4S8VNT8-F1
#
_entry.id   AF-A0A4S8VNT8-F1
#
_cell.length_a   1.000
_cell.length_b   1.000
_cell.length_c   1.000
_cell.angle_alpha   90.00
_cell.angle_beta   90.00
_cell.angle_gamma   90.00
#
_symmetry.space_group_name_H-M   'P 1'
#
loop_
_entity.id
_entity.type
_entity.pdbx_description
1 polymer ?
#
loop_
_entity_poly.entity_id
_entity_poly.type
_entity_poly.pdbx_seq_one_letter_code
_entity_poly.pdbx_strand_id
1 'polypeptide(L)'
;MQRSAEVYRFLRPVLRHDVRSQLIPSYTRCFSACARLASKKPVKDSPTGDYEKRIVQLQANTSLQDCWPRLAQRPDVARISVNDLRKSSATLDNGATKLDDKFVVSGRVRSVRTAGSKLVFIDIEQDDRVAQAICNFSHLDQNGVPREQFNAFKRVVRRGDWYTFVGHPHKAQGGEESILATELPQLMSPSLHQIPAQLDDAETRARRPHVDMLVHRQAVQTLRIRSAIERGISTFFDNQGYSKVSTPLLTAGAGGAVARPFETVATEMQDTTLNLRIAPELWLKRLVVGGLGKVYEIGPAFRNEGVDATHNPEFTICESYMPFADLDHLMKMTEDLLAGLHEELRKLGEENFKHLSDTAVNFDSDATHLFQGPFPRLPFIPTVEKEMGRKLPDLNDANATQQILDLFTELNIPIPARATLPRLLDALAGHYIEPLCTDPTFITEHPAVMSPLSKSFTCPKTSQLISARAELFIRGNEYANMYEEENSPFAQREKFVEQLKYREVDGEGDGRAEVDESYLEALEWGLPPTGGWGMGIDRLVMLFTGQKRIGDVLPFGTLRNVVGLATRQT
;
A
#
# COMPACT_ATOMS: atom_id res chain seq x y z
N MET A 1 -33.61 -56.61 9.34
CA MET A 1 -33.05 -55.49 10.13
C MET A 1 -32.07 -54.72 9.24
N GLN A 2 -32.31 -53.42 9.11
CA GLN A 2 -31.69 -52.41 8.23
C GLN A 2 -30.17 -52.27 8.48
N ARG A 3 -29.32 -52.32 7.44
CA ARG A 3 -28.79 -51.26 6.53
C ARG A 3 -27.62 -50.41 7.09
N SER A 4 -26.77 -50.04 6.13
CA SER A 4 -25.68 -49.04 6.08
C SER A 4 -24.34 -49.46 6.71
N ALA A 5 -23.28 -49.75 5.95
CA ALA A 5 -22.61 -49.05 4.83
C ALA A 5 -21.89 -47.77 5.28
N GLU A 6 -20.57 -47.83 5.09
CA GLU A 6 -19.50 -46.96 5.55
C GLU A 6 -19.63 -45.49 5.09
N VAL A 7 -19.20 -44.56 5.95
CA VAL A 7 -18.84 -43.20 5.56
C VAL A 7 -17.47 -42.87 6.17
N TYR A 8 -16.54 -42.51 5.29
CA TYR A 8 -15.18 -42.08 5.56
C TYR A 8 -15.13 -40.86 6.50
N ARG A 9 -14.25 -40.93 7.51
CA ARG A 9 -13.94 -39.84 8.44
C ARG A 9 -13.07 -38.77 7.77
N PHE A 10 -13.61 -37.58 7.59
CA PHE A 10 -12.82 -36.35 7.52
C PHE A 10 -12.56 -35.80 8.93
N LEU A 11 -11.35 -35.27 9.11
CA LEU A 11 -10.72 -34.82 10.35
C LEU A 11 -11.59 -33.84 11.18
N ARG A 12 -11.61 -34.04 12.51
CA ARG A 12 -11.96 -33.01 13.51
C ARG A 12 -10.83 -32.82 14.51
N PRO A 13 -10.70 -31.62 15.11
CA PRO A 13 -9.54 -31.21 15.91
C PRO A 13 -9.50 -31.87 17.29
N VAL A 14 -8.29 -32.05 17.80
CA VAL A 14 -7.95 -32.63 19.10
C VAL A 14 -8.58 -31.84 20.24
N LEU A 15 -9.54 -32.44 20.94
CA LEU A 15 -9.96 -32.04 22.28
C LEU A 15 -9.03 -32.72 23.28
N ARG A 16 -8.13 -31.97 23.93
CA ARG A 16 -7.50 -32.43 25.17
C ARG A 16 -8.39 -32.06 26.34
N HIS A 17 -8.92 -33.08 27.00
CA HIS A 17 -9.34 -33.01 28.38
C HIS A 17 -8.10 -33.04 29.26
N ASP A 18 -7.91 -32.03 30.10
CA ASP A 18 -7.30 -32.20 31.42
C ASP A 18 -7.83 -31.12 32.35
N VAL A 19 -8.64 -31.58 33.32
CA VAL A 19 -9.24 -30.78 34.38
C VAL A 19 -8.26 -30.75 35.54
N ARG A 20 -7.71 -29.57 35.85
CA ARG A 20 -7.28 -29.24 37.21
C ARG A 20 -7.78 -27.85 37.58
N SER A 21 -8.67 -27.85 38.56
CA SER A 21 -9.13 -26.69 39.30
C SER A 21 -7.97 -26.02 40.02
N GLN A 22 -7.81 -24.71 39.89
CA GLN A 22 -7.68 -23.81 41.05
C GLN A 22 -7.69 -22.33 40.66
N LEU A 23 -8.53 -21.61 41.42
CA LEU A 23 -8.47 -20.19 41.77
C LEU A 23 -8.69 -19.18 40.62
N ILE A 24 -9.86 -18.54 40.66
CA ILE A 24 -10.20 -17.32 39.92
C ILE A 24 -9.74 -16.13 40.77
N PRO A 25 -8.72 -15.35 40.36
CA PRO A 25 -8.49 -14.04 40.94
C PRO A 25 -9.48 -13.03 40.35
N SER A 26 -10.11 -12.30 41.25
CA SER A 26 -11.20 -11.35 41.05
C SER A 26 -10.77 -10.08 40.29
N TYR A 27 -10.79 -10.07 38.96
CA TYR A 27 -10.84 -8.83 38.15
C TYR A 27 -11.71 -8.93 36.88
N THR A 28 -12.64 -9.88 36.83
CA THR A 28 -13.61 -9.99 35.73
C THR A 28 -14.97 -9.47 36.17
N ARG A 29 -15.13 -8.14 36.22
CA ARG A 29 -16.43 -7.44 36.17
C ARG A 29 -16.19 -5.94 36.09
N CYS A 30 -16.11 -5.41 34.88
CA CYS A 30 -16.59 -4.07 34.50
C CYS A 30 -16.52 -3.91 32.98
N PHE A 31 -17.30 -4.72 32.25
CA PHE A 31 -17.71 -4.38 30.88
C PHE A 31 -19.18 -4.77 30.69
N SER A 32 -20.02 -4.26 31.58
CA SER A 32 -21.47 -4.29 31.41
C SER A 32 -22.08 -3.16 32.25
N ALA A 33 -22.86 -2.31 31.57
CA ALA A 33 -23.73 -1.27 32.10
C ALA A 33 -23.11 0.11 32.41
N CYS A 34 -23.10 0.99 31.41
CA CYS A 34 -23.93 2.21 31.40
C CYS A 34 -23.67 3.07 30.13
N ALA A 35 -23.91 2.52 28.94
CA ALA A 35 -24.30 3.38 27.82
C ALA A 35 -25.82 3.57 27.95
N ARG A 36 -26.25 4.68 28.56
CA ARG A 36 -27.63 5.11 28.45
C ARG A 36 -27.95 5.18 26.96
N LEU A 37 -28.88 4.34 26.53
CA LEU A 37 -29.53 4.39 25.22
C LEU A 37 -30.25 5.73 25.11
N ALA A 38 -29.49 6.79 24.79
CA ALA A 38 -30.04 7.90 24.06
C ALA A 38 -30.50 7.30 22.73
N SER A 39 -31.79 7.40 22.44
CA SER A 39 -32.43 6.98 21.20
C SER A 39 -31.74 7.65 20.00
N LYS A 40 -30.65 7.03 19.54
CA LYS A 40 -30.03 7.38 18.27
C LYS A 40 -30.99 6.92 17.20
N LYS A 41 -31.47 7.88 16.42
CA LYS A 41 -32.30 7.62 15.23
C LYS A 41 -31.62 6.52 14.41
N PRO A 42 -32.37 5.54 13.87
CA PRO A 42 -31.81 4.62 12.89
C PRO A 42 -31.17 5.45 11.80
N VAL A 43 -29.88 5.19 11.53
CA VAL A 43 -29.25 5.67 10.30
C VAL A 43 -30.13 5.14 9.18
N LYS A 44 -30.67 6.04 8.35
CA LYS A 44 -31.52 5.64 7.22
C LYS A 44 -30.82 4.52 6.46
N ASP A 45 -31.42 3.33 6.51
CA ASP A 45 -31.28 2.31 5.47
C ASP A 45 -31.37 2.98 4.11
N SER A 46 -30.73 2.38 3.09
CA SER A 46 -30.48 2.97 1.77
C SER A 46 -31.53 4.02 1.37
N PRO A 47 -31.12 5.23 0.93
CA PRO A 47 -32.03 6.38 0.78
C PRO A 47 -33.25 6.17 -0.15
N THR A 48 -33.42 4.99 -0.76
CA THR A 48 -34.41 4.65 -1.77
C THR A 48 -35.14 3.31 -1.59
N GLY A 49 -34.81 2.49 -0.57
CA GLY A 49 -35.31 1.11 -0.46
C GLY A 49 -34.94 0.23 -1.68
N ASP A 50 -33.83 0.57 -2.36
CA ASP A 50 -33.38 -0.12 -3.58
C ASP A 50 -33.02 -1.57 -3.29
N TYR A 51 -32.44 -1.83 -2.12
CA TYR A 51 -32.08 -3.18 -1.70
C TYR A 51 -33.32 -4.09 -1.64
N GLU A 52 -34.36 -3.67 -0.91
CA GLU A 52 -35.60 -4.45 -0.76
C GLU A 52 -36.31 -4.62 -2.10
N LYS A 53 -36.41 -3.53 -2.89
CA LYS A 53 -36.99 -3.58 -4.25
C LYS A 53 -36.23 -4.54 -5.15
N ARG A 54 -34.90 -4.56 -5.06
CA ARG A 54 -34.06 -5.46 -5.86
C ARG A 54 -34.29 -6.92 -5.48
N ILE A 55 -34.40 -7.24 -4.19
CA ILE A 55 -34.71 -8.60 -3.73
C ILE A 55 -36.05 -9.07 -4.30
N VAL A 56 -37.10 -8.26 -4.18
CA VAL A 56 -38.43 -8.57 -4.72
C VAL A 56 -38.37 -8.77 -6.24
N GLN A 57 -37.64 -7.92 -6.96
CA GLN A 57 -37.47 -8.03 -8.40
C GLN A 57 -36.78 -9.35 -8.80
N LEU A 58 -35.74 -9.77 -8.07
CA LEU A 58 -35.02 -11.03 -8.35
C LEU A 58 -35.93 -12.25 -8.10
N GLN A 59 -36.62 -12.26 -6.95
CA GLN A 59 -37.55 -13.34 -6.57
C GLN A 59 -38.72 -13.52 -7.53
N ALA A 60 -39.15 -12.43 -8.18
CA ALA A 60 -40.21 -12.49 -9.20
C ALA A 60 -39.77 -13.19 -10.51
N ASN A 61 -38.46 -13.37 -10.73
CA ASN A 61 -37.91 -13.95 -11.96
C ASN A 61 -37.29 -15.33 -11.75
N THR A 62 -36.60 -15.56 -10.63
CA THR A 62 -35.99 -16.85 -10.28
C THR A 62 -35.81 -16.98 -8.76
N SER A 63 -35.43 -18.15 -8.27
CA SER A 63 -35.08 -18.31 -6.87
C SER A 63 -33.84 -17.47 -6.53
N LEU A 64 -33.74 -16.95 -5.30
CA LEU A 64 -32.54 -16.21 -4.90
C LEU A 64 -31.29 -17.08 -5.03
N GLN A 65 -31.35 -18.37 -4.71
CA GLN A 65 -30.20 -19.26 -4.83
C GLN A 65 -29.67 -19.34 -6.28
N ASP A 66 -30.56 -19.32 -7.27
CA ASP A 66 -30.20 -19.36 -8.69
C ASP A 66 -29.59 -18.05 -9.20
N CYS A 67 -29.67 -16.95 -8.43
CA CYS A 67 -28.99 -15.69 -8.75
C CYS A 67 -27.48 -15.72 -8.46
N TRP A 68 -26.99 -16.73 -7.73
CA TRP A 68 -25.57 -16.97 -7.45
C TRP A 68 -25.15 -18.38 -7.88
N PRO A 69 -25.25 -18.72 -9.17
CA PRO A 69 -24.93 -20.05 -9.65
C PRO A 69 -23.44 -20.32 -9.54
N ARG A 70 -23.08 -21.60 -9.39
CA ARG A 70 -21.69 -22.03 -9.61
C ARG A 70 -21.31 -21.81 -11.07
N LEU A 71 -20.05 -21.49 -11.32
CA LEU A 71 -19.53 -21.40 -12.68
C LEU A 71 -19.62 -22.78 -13.36
N ALA A 72 -20.46 -22.87 -14.39
CA ALA A 72 -20.57 -24.09 -15.19
C ALA A 72 -19.28 -24.32 -15.98
N GLN A 73 -18.81 -25.58 -16.00
CA GLN A 73 -17.74 -26.02 -16.89
C GLN A 73 -18.29 -26.21 -18.29
N ARG A 74 -17.64 -25.61 -19.29
CA ARG A 74 -17.96 -25.77 -20.71
C ARG A 74 -16.72 -26.21 -21.47
N PRO A 75 -16.50 -27.52 -21.65
CA PRO A 75 -15.30 -28.04 -22.31
C PRO A 75 -15.28 -27.71 -23.82
N ASP A 76 -16.44 -27.38 -24.39
CA ASP A 76 -16.67 -27.10 -25.81
C ASP A 76 -16.47 -25.61 -26.19
N VAL A 77 -16.48 -24.69 -25.22
CA VAL A 77 -16.36 -23.25 -25.48
C VAL A 77 -15.35 -22.63 -24.53
N ALA A 78 -14.26 -22.10 -25.09
CA ALA A 78 -13.22 -21.46 -24.31
C ALA A 78 -13.74 -20.21 -23.59
N ARG A 79 -13.35 -20.04 -22.33
CA ARG A 79 -13.58 -18.81 -21.58
C ARG A 79 -12.39 -17.87 -21.78
N ILE A 80 -12.68 -16.62 -22.15
CA ILE A 80 -11.66 -15.59 -22.35
C ILE A 80 -11.99 -14.34 -21.55
N SER A 81 -10.98 -13.49 -21.31
CA SER A 81 -11.19 -12.21 -20.64
C SER A 81 -11.90 -11.20 -21.55
N VAL A 82 -12.48 -10.15 -20.96
CA VAL A 82 -12.99 -9.00 -21.74
C VAL A 82 -11.87 -8.40 -22.61
N ASN A 83 -10.64 -8.36 -22.13
CA ASN A 83 -9.51 -7.82 -22.90
C ASN A 83 -9.18 -8.66 -24.14
N ASP A 84 -9.23 -9.99 -24.02
CA ASP A 84 -8.94 -10.89 -25.14
C ASP A 84 -10.09 -10.87 -26.17
N LEU A 85 -11.33 -10.70 -25.71
CA LEU A 85 -12.46 -10.43 -26.60
C LEU A 85 -12.23 -9.14 -27.40
N ARG A 86 -11.76 -8.07 -26.75
CA ARG A 86 -11.45 -6.81 -27.45
C ARG A 86 -10.37 -7.01 -28.51
N LYS A 87 -9.28 -7.70 -28.19
CA LYS A 87 -8.23 -8.00 -29.17
C LYS A 87 -8.76 -8.81 -30.36
N SER A 88 -9.59 -9.82 -30.10
CA SER A 88 -10.18 -10.66 -31.15
C SER A 88 -11.10 -9.85 -32.07
N SER A 89 -11.98 -9.02 -31.49
CA SER A 89 -12.94 -8.21 -32.24
C SER A 89 -12.35 -6.95 -32.90
N ALA A 90 -11.26 -6.39 -32.38
CA ALA A 90 -10.63 -5.18 -32.91
C ALA A 90 -10.16 -5.33 -34.36
N THR A 91 -9.75 -6.55 -34.75
CA THR A 91 -9.25 -6.89 -36.09
C THR A 91 -10.34 -7.01 -37.16
N LEU A 92 -11.61 -6.99 -36.77
CA LEU A 92 -12.74 -7.14 -37.69
C LEU A 92 -13.10 -5.80 -38.35
N ASP A 93 -13.76 -5.89 -39.50
CA ASP A 93 -14.46 -4.75 -40.12
C ASP A 93 -15.74 -4.41 -39.34
N ASN A 94 -16.20 -3.16 -39.44
CA ASN A 94 -17.42 -2.73 -38.75
C ASN A 94 -18.64 -3.53 -39.26
N GLY A 95 -19.39 -4.11 -38.33
CA GLY A 95 -20.52 -4.99 -38.57
C GLY A 95 -20.15 -6.46 -38.82
N ALA A 96 -18.86 -6.81 -38.90
CA ALA A 96 -18.43 -8.18 -39.12
C ALA A 96 -18.49 -9.03 -37.83
N THR A 97 -18.75 -10.33 -38.01
CA THR A 97 -18.80 -11.33 -36.94
C THR A 97 -17.87 -12.48 -37.29
N LYS A 98 -17.03 -12.91 -36.35
CA LYS A 98 -16.17 -14.07 -36.52
C LYS A 98 -16.90 -15.34 -36.09
N LEU A 99 -17.59 -16.00 -37.01
CA LEU A 99 -18.48 -17.13 -36.72
C LEU A 99 -17.75 -18.42 -36.32
N ASP A 100 -16.50 -18.60 -36.75
CA ASP A 100 -15.70 -19.79 -36.40
C ASP A 100 -15.27 -19.81 -34.93
N ASP A 101 -15.28 -18.65 -34.27
CA ASP A 101 -14.89 -18.50 -32.88
C ASP A 101 -16.13 -18.32 -32.00
N LYS A 102 -16.27 -19.16 -30.97
CA LYS A 102 -17.29 -18.99 -29.93
C LYS A 102 -16.61 -18.96 -28.57
N PHE A 103 -16.97 -17.99 -27.73
CA PHE A 103 -16.36 -17.79 -26.43
C PHE A 103 -17.38 -17.58 -25.32
N VAL A 104 -16.94 -17.88 -24.09
CA VAL A 104 -17.60 -17.46 -22.86
C VAL A 104 -16.88 -16.23 -22.32
N VAL A 105 -17.60 -15.13 -22.08
CA VAL A 105 -17.04 -13.89 -21.52
C VAL A 105 -17.91 -13.46 -20.35
N SER A 106 -17.28 -13.14 -19.23
CA SER A 106 -17.96 -12.68 -18.02
C SER A 106 -17.49 -11.28 -17.65
N GLY A 107 -18.41 -10.43 -17.21
CA GLY A 107 -18.07 -9.07 -16.80
C GLY A 107 -19.16 -8.42 -15.97
N ARG A 108 -18.78 -7.34 -15.29
CA ARG A 108 -19.71 -6.50 -14.55
C ARG A 108 -20.40 -5.55 -15.52
N VAL A 109 -21.72 -5.49 -15.45
CA VAL A 109 -22.54 -4.57 -16.23
C VAL A 109 -22.23 -3.13 -15.83
N ARG A 110 -21.67 -2.36 -16.76
CA ARG A 110 -21.41 -0.93 -16.60
C ARG A 110 -22.59 -0.09 -17.06
N SER A 111 -23.22 -0.48 -18.16
CA SER A 111 -24.40 0.18 -18.71
C SER A 111 -25.31 -0.83 -19.41
N VAL A 112 -26.60 -0.50 -19.53
CA VAL A 112 -27.60 -1.27 -20.30
C VAL A 112 -28.35 -0.28 -21.18
N ARG A 113 -28.39 -0.54 -22.48
CA ARG A 113 -29.16 0.23 -23.46
C ARG A 113 -30.07 -0.71 -24.23
N THR A 114 -31.31 -0.31 -24.48
CA THR A 114 -32.26 -1.13 -25.26
C THR A 114 -32.69 -0.38 -26.51
N ALA A 115 -32.70 -1.05 -27.65
CA ALA A 115 -33.21 -0.50 -28.91
C ALA A 115 -34.40 -1.36 -29.37
N GLY A 116 -35.60 -0.81 -29.21
CA GLY A 116 -36.85 -1.52 -29.47
C GLY A 116 -37.05 -2.77 -28.60
N SER A 117 -37.90 -3.68 -29.09
CA SER A 117 -38.32 -4.87 -28.33
C SER A 117 -37.40 -6.08 -28.50
N LYS A 118 -36.40 -6.00 -29.40
CA LYS A 118 -35.54 -7.13 -29.79
C LYS A 118 -34.05 -6.96 -29.50
N LEU A 119 -33.58 -5.76 -29.17
CA LEU A 119 -32.15 -5.48 -29.05
C LEU A 119 -31.79 -4.92 -27.66
N VAL A 120 -30.74 -5.48 -27.07
CA VAL A 120 -30.13 -5.01 -25.81
C VAL A 120 -28.62 -4.95 -26.00
N PHE A 121 -28.05 -3.80 -25.67
CA PHE A 121 -26.61 -3.57 -25.63
C PHE A 121 -26.19 -3.43 -24.18
N ILE A 122 -25.13 -4.13 -23.79
CA ILE A 122 -24.62 -4.13 -22.43
C ILE A 122 -23.13 -3.85 -22.49
N ASP A 123 -22.67 -2.79 -21.85
CA ASP A 123 -21.23 -2.61 -21.67
C ASP A 123 -20.81 -3.45 -20.46
N ILE A 124 -19.90 -4.40 -20.67
CA ILE A 124 -19.36 -5.27 -19.63
C ILE A 124 -17.92 -4.90 -19.33
N GLU A 125 -17.59 -4.90 -18.05
CA GLU A 125 -16.27 -4.54 -17.55
C GLU A 125 -15.61 -5.70 -16.82
N GLN A 126 -14.36 -5.97 -17.14
CA GLN A 126 -13.47 -6.85 -16.40
C GLN A 126 -12.06 -6.25 -16.44
N ASP A 127 -11.39 -6.16 -15.30
CA ASP A 127 -10.01 -5.68 -15.19
C ASP A 127 -9.73 -4.30 -15.81
N ASP A 128 -10.66 -3.35 -15.68
CA ASP A 128 -10.57 -2.00 -16.29
C ASP A 128 -10.63 -1.98 -17.83
N ARG A 129 -11.06 -3.09 -18.41
CA ARG A 129 -11.33 -3.23 -19.84
C ARG A 129 -12.83 -3.37 -20.05
N VAL A 130 -13.34 -2.72 -21.09
CA VAL A 130 -14.76 -2.66 -21.41
C VAL A 130 -14.97 -3.19 -22.81
N ALA A 131 -15.94 -4.08 -22.97
CA ALA A 131 -16.45 -4.52 -24.27
C ALA A 131 -17.97 -4.45 -24.28
N GLN A 132 -18.57 -4.42 -25.45
CA GLN A 132 -20.01 -4.44 -25.61
C GLN A 132 -20.51 -5.88 -25.77
N ALA A 133 -21.62 -6.22 -25.14
CA ALA A 133 -22.37 -7.44 -25.41
C ALA A 133 -23.66 -7.06 -26.14
N ILE A 134 -23.91 -7.71 -27.28
CA ILE A 134 -25.09 -7.47 -28.12
C ILE A 134 -26.02 -8.68 -27.99
N CYS A 135 -27.19 -8.46 -27.41
CA CYS A 135 -28.23 -9.48 -27.29
C CYS A 135 -29.36 -9.18 -28.28
N ASN A 136 -29.34 -9.85 -29.43
CA ASN A 136 -30.37 -9.74 -30.46
C ASN A 136 -31.36 -10.91 -30.36
N PHE A 137 -32.60 -10.61 -30.00
CA PHE A 137 -33.65 -11.61 -29.85
C PHE A 137 -33.84 -12.45 -31.12
N SER A 138 -33.71 -11.87 -32.33
CA SER A 138 -33.86 -12.65 -33.56
C SER A 138 -32.81 -13.75 -33.71
N HIS A 139 -31.60 -13.57 -33.18
CA HIS A 139 -30.58 -14.61 -33.16
C HIS A 139 -30.79 -15.59 -31.99
N LEU A 140 -31.20 -15.08 -30.84
CA LEU A 140 -31.47 -15.92 -29.66
C LEU A 140 -32.68 -16.84 -29.86
N ASP A 141 -33.72 -16.37 -30.56
CA ASP A 141 -34.93 -17.12 -30.91
C ASP A 141 -34.61 -18.29 -31.84
N GLN A 142 -33.72 -18.07 -32.82
CA GLN A 142 -33.19 -19.14 -33.68
C GLN A 142 -32.44 -20.22 -32.88
N ASN A 143 -31.86 -19.86 -31.74
CA ASN A 143 -31.19 -20.77 -30.81
C ASN A 143 -32.12 -21.28 -29.68
N GLY A 144 -33.43 -21.09 -29.81
CA GLY A 144 -34.44 -21.67 -28.91
C GLY A 144 -34.71 -20.89 -27.62
N VAL A 145 -34.27 -19.63 -27.51
CA VAL A 145 -34.56 -18.78 -26.33
C VAL A 145 -35.99 -18.21 -26.42
N PRO A 146 -36.90 -18.54 -25.48
CA PRO A 146 -38.27 -18.02 -25.50
C PRO A 146 -38.33 -16.49 -25.29
N ARG A 147 -39.31 -15.85 -25.95
CA ARG A 147 -39.55 -14.40 -25.84
C ARG A 147 -39.74 -13.92 -24.40
N GLU A 148 -40.41 -14.72 -23.58
CA GLU A 148 -40.68 -14.41 -22.18
C GLU A 148 -39.39 -14.33 -21.35
N GLN A 149 -38.46 -15.28 -21.55
CA GLN A 149 -37.17 -15.28 -20.85
C GLN A 149 -36.30 -14.09 -21.25
N PHE A 150 -36.31 -13.72 -22.54
CA PHE A 150 -35.62 -12.51 -23.00
C PHE A 150 -36.21 -11.23 -22.40
N ASN A 151 -37.53 -11.14 -22.29
CA ASN A 151 -38.21 -10.01 -21.65
C ASN A 151 -37.94 -9.96 -20.14
N ALA A 152 -37.87 -11.10 -19.46
CA ALA A 152 -37.50 -11.20 -18.05
C ALA A 152 -36.06 -10.71 -17.83
N PHE A 153 -35.10 -11.21 -18.62
CA PHE A 153 -33.72 -10.74 -18.62
C PHE A 153 -33.62 -9.22 -18.79
N LYS A 154 -34.31 -8.65 -19.79
CA LYS A 154 -34.37 -7.20 -20.04
C LYS A 154 -34.83 -6.38 -18.83
N ARG A 155 -35.74 -6.93 -18.03
CA ARG A 155 -36.28 -6.26 -16.83
C ARG A 155 -35.33 -6.37 -15.64
N VAL A 156 -34.54 -7.44 -15.55
CA VAL A 156 -33.69 -7.74 -14.39
C VAL A 156 -32.28 -7.16 -14.53
N VAL A 157 -31.70 -7.20 -15.73
CA VAL A 157 -30.32 -6.76 -15.94
C VAL A 157 -30.14 -5.29 -15.58
N ARG A 158 -29.17 -5.00 -14.70
CA ARG A 158 -28.86 -3.62 -14.29
C ARG A 158 -27.37 -3.38 -14.08
N ARG A 159 -26.99 -2.10 -14.04
CA ARG A 159 -25.63 -1.65 -13.67
C ARG A 159 -25.21 -2.27 -12.34
N GLY A 160 -24.01 -2.85 -12.34
CA GLY A 160 -23.38 -3.51 -11.20
C GLY A 160 -23.56 -5.03 -11.16
N ASP A 161 -24.51 -5.59 -11.90
CA ASP A 161 -24.67 -7.05 -11.97
C ASP A 161 -23.48 -7.70 -12.66
N TRP A 162 -23.13 -8.92 -12.26
CA TRP A 162 -22.21 -9.76 -13.02
C TRP A 162 -22.99 -10.71 -13.90
N TYR A 163 -22.66 -10.72 -15.20
CA TYR A 163 -23.25 -11.62 -16.18
C TYR A 163 -22.18 -12.40 -16.94
N THR A 164 -22.57 -13.57 -17.42
CA THR A 164 -21.82 -14.37 -18.38
C THR A 164 -22.55 -14.38 -19.72
N PHE A 165 -21.79 -14.14 -20.79
CA PHE A 165 -22.24 -14.11 -22.16
C PHE A 165 -21.55 -15.23 -22.94
N VAL A 166 -22.28 -15.81 -23.88
CA VAL A 166 -21.74 -16.80 -24.82
C VAL A 166 -22.05 -16.32 -26.21
N GLY A 167 -21.05 -16.33 -27.08
CA GLY A 167 -21.26 -15.88 -28.43
C GLY A 167 -19.99 -15.71 -29.23
N HIS A 168 -20.13 -15.01 -30.36
CA HIS A 168 -19.07 -14.80 -31.32
C HIS A 168 -18.43 -13.42 -31.15
N PRO A 169 -17.11 -13.27 -31.35
CA PRO A 169 -16.49 -11.96 -31.50
C PRO A 169 -17.17 -11.18 -32.62
N HIS A 170 -17.47 -9.92 -32.36
CA HIS A 170 -18.19 -9.03 -33.26
C HIS A 170 -17.62 -7.62 -33.14
N LYS A 171 -17.68 -6.85 -34.22
CA LYS A 171 -17.43 -5.40 -34.16
C LYS A 171 -18.70 -4.69 -34.58
N ALA A 172 -19.25 -3.88 -33.67
CA ALA A 172 -20.50 -3.17 -33.95
C ALA A 172 -20.33 -2.20 -35.13
N GLN A 173 -21.43 -1.75 -35.72
CA GLN A 173 -21.39 -0.77 -36.81
C GLN A 173 -20.70 0.54 -36.42
N GLY A 174 -20.79 0.93 -35.13
CA GLY A 174 -20.10 2.09 -34.55
C GLY A 174 -18.62 1.87 -34.26
N GLY A 175 -18.09 0.67 -34.52
CA GLY A 175 -16.70 0.29 -34.29
C GLY A 175 -16.43 -0.34 -32.93
N GLU A 176 -17.43 -0.47 -32.04
CA GLU A 176 -17.23 -1.00 -30.71
C GLU A 176 -16.89 -2.50 -30.71
N GLU A 177 -15.81 -2.85 -29.99
CA GLU A 177 -15.42 -4.23 -29.71
C GLU A 177 -16.51 -4.97 -28.93
N SER A 178 -17.03 -6.04 -29.52
CA SER A 178 -18.27 -6.66 -29.06
C SER A 178 -18.24 -8.19 -29.01
N ILE A 179 -19.16 -8.76 -28.23
CA ILE A 179 -19.61 -10.16 -28.33
C ILE A 179 -21.07 -10.19 -28.78
N LEU A 180 -21.36 -10.93 -29.84
CA LEU A 180 -22.72 -11.18 -30.31
C LEU A 180 -23.26 -12.44 -29.62
N ALA A 181 -24.20 -12.25 -28.68
CA ALA A 181 -24.70 -13.33 -27.84
C ALA A 181 -25.51 -14.35 -28.64
N THR A 182 -25.17 -15.63 -28.49
CA THR A 182 -25.89 -16.77 -29.05
C THR A 182 -26.83 -17.43 -28.05
N GLU A 183 -26.63 -17.19 -26.76
CA GLU A 183 -27.43 -17.75 -25.67
C GLU A 183 -27.93 -16.63 -24.76
N LEU A 184 -28.99 -16.91 -23.99
CA LEU A 184 -29.49 -15.95 -23.00
C LEU A 184 -28.38 -15.67 -21.96
N PRO A 185 -28.03 -14.40 -21.70
CA PRO A 185 -27.01 -14.08 -20.72
C PRO A 185 -27.36 -14.59 -19.33
N GLN A 186 -26.40 -15.22 -18.66
CA GLN A 186 -26.59 -15.82 -17.35
C GLN A 186 -26.19 -14.83 -16.26
N LEU A 187 -27.11 -14.51 -15.34
CA LEU A 187 -26.80 -13.75 -14.13
C LEU A 187 -25.90 -14.58 -13.21
N MET A 188 -24.77 -14.02 -12.80
CA MET A 188 -23.78 -14.69 -11.94
C MET A 188 -23.78 -14.16 -10.51
N SER A 189 -23.99 -12.86 -10.34
CA SER A 189 -24.10 -12.21 -9.04
C SER A 189 -24.75 -10.84 -9.22
N PRO A 190 -25.99 -10.62 -8.73
CA PRO A 190 -26.64 -9.33 -8.86
C PRO A 190 -26.00 -8.29 -7.94
N SER A 191 -25.90 -7.05 -8.39
CA SER A 191 -25.69 -5.93 -7.46
C SER A 191 -26.99 -5.68 -6.72
N LEU A 192 -26.97 -5.78 -5.39
CA LEU A 192 -28.14 -5.50 -4.55
C LEU A 192 -28.32 -4.02 -4.23
N HIS A 193 -27.28 -3.22 -4.43
CA HIS A 193 -27.32 -1.77 -4.29
C HIS A 193 -27.13 -1.08 -5.64
N GLN A 194 -27.78 0.06 -5.81
CA GLN A 194 -27.47 0.98 -6.89
C GLN A 194 -26.06 1.55 -6.72
N ILE A 195 -25.22 1.40 -7.75
CA ILE A 195 -23.90 2.05 -7.78
C ILE A 195 -24.12 3.56 -7.97
N PRO A 196 -23.57 4.42 -7.08
CA PRO A 196 -23.66 5.87 -7.23
C PRO A 196 -23.11 6.36 -8.57
N ALA A 197 -23.65 7.46 -9.08
CA ALA A 197 -23.06 8.14 -10.24
C ALA A 197 -21.75 8.87 -9.85
N GLN A 198 -21.73 9.46 -8.66
CA GLN A 198 -20.62 10.18 -8.05
C GLN A 198 -20.53 9.78 -6.57
N LEU A 199 -19.34 9.93 -5.98
CA LEU A 199 -19.09 9.60 -4.59
C LEU A 199 -18.12 10.63 -3.99
N ASP A 200 -18.56 11.89 -3.88
CA ASP A 200 -17.63 12.99 -3.57
C ASP A 200 -17.32 13.12 -2.07
N ASP A 201 -18.23 12.66 -1.21
CA ASP A 201 -18.05 12.74 0.25
C ASP A 201 -16.87 11.86 0.72
N ALA A 202 -15.83 12.51 1.23
CA ALA A 202 -14.58 11.87 1.61
C ALA A 202 -14.77 10.83 2.74
N GLU A 203 -15.69 11.08 3.69
CA GLU A 203 -15.99 10.15 4.77
C GLU A 203 -16.68 8.87 4.24
N THR A 204 -17.61 9.02 3.30
CA THR A 204 -18.28 7.89 2.65
C THR A 204 -17.32 7.08 1.78
N ARG A 205 -16.43 7.73 1.03
CA ARG A 205 -15.37 7.05 0.25
C ARG A 205 -14.49 6.19 1.16
N ALA A 206 -14.01 6.79 2.24
CA ALA A 206 -13.23 6.11 3.27
C ALA A 206 -13.92 4.89 3.89
N ARG A 207 -15.25 4.96 4.10
CA ARG A 207 -16.05 3.86 4.65
C ARG A 207 -16.47 2.82 3.61
N ARG A 208 -16.35 3.12 2.33
CA ARG A 208 -16.76 2.23 1.24
C ARG A 208 -15.71 2.22 0.13
N PRO A 209 -14.46 1.79 0.41
CA PRO A 209 -13.39 1.79 -0.59
C PRO A 209 -13.74 0.94 -1.82
N HIS A 210 -14.46 -0.16 -1.62
CA HIS A 210 -14.96 -0.99 -2.72
C HIS A 210 -16.02 -0.29 -3.59
N VAL A 211 -16.78 0.68 -3.07
CA VAL A 211 -17.69 1.51 -3.86
C VAL A 211 -16.90 2.63 -4.55
N ASP A 212 -15.91 3.21 -3.86
CA ASP A 212 -14.99 4.19 -4.44
C ASP A 212 -14.34 3.64 -5.71
N MET A 213 -13.80 2.42 -5.65
CA MET A 213 -13.20 1.73 -6.81
C MET A 213 -14.18 1.49 -7.98
N LEU A 214 -15.49 1.47 -7.73
CA LEU A 214 -16.51 1.32 -8.78
C LEU A 214 -16.88 2.64 -9.45
N VAL A 215 -16.63 3.75 -8.79
CA VAL A 215 -16.96 5.10 -9.27
C VAL A 215 -15.69 5.78 -9.80
N HIS A 216 -14.60 5.73 -9.04
CA HIS A 216 -13.32 6.36 -9.32
C HIS A 216 -12.26 5.32 -9.70
N ARG A 217 -11.98 5.23 -11.00
CA ARG A 217 -10.97 4.29 -11.54
C ARG A 217 -9.54 4.64 -11.14
N GLN A 218 -9.29 5.89 -10.77
CA GLN A 218 -8.05 6.34 -10.13
C GLN A 218 -7.62 5.41 -8.99
N ALA A 219 -8.53 5.07 -8.06
CA ALA A 219 -8.21 4.19 -6.93
C ALA A 219 -7.74 2.79 -7.38
N VAL A 220 -8.36 2.22 -8.42
CA VAL A 220 -7.97 0.92 -8.98
C VAL A 220 -6.61 1.00 -9.66
N GLN A 221 -6.37 2.06 -10.45
CA GLN A 221 -5.10 2.27 -11.15
C GLN A 221 -3.94 2.48 -10.17
N THR A 222 -4.13 3.29 -9.13
CA THR A 222 -3.13 3.50 -8.07
C THR A 222 -2.68 2.19 -7.44
N LEU A 223 -3.61 1.28 -7.09
CA LEU A 223 -3.26 -0.01 -6.49
C LEU A 223 -2.57 -0.97 -7.48
N ARG A 224 -2.87 -0.88 -8.77
CA ARG A 224 -2.14 -1.62 -9.80
C ARG A 224 -0.71 -1.11 -9.96
N ILE A 225 -0.51 0.20 -9.94
CA ILE A 225 0.81 0.81 -9.97
C ILE A 225 1.62 0.45 -8.72
N ARG A 226 1.00 0.46 -7.53
CA ARG A 226 1.62 -0.08 -6.31
C ARG A 226 2.15 -1.50 -6.52
N SER A 227 1.29 -2.39 -7.02
CA SER A 227 1.69 -3.78 -7.28
C SER A 227 2.83 -3.89 -8.31
N ALA A 228 2.87 -3.00 -9.32
CA ALA A 228 3.97 -2.94 -10.27
C ALA A 228 5.27 -2.45 -9.63
N ILE A 229 5.21 -1.42 -8.78
CA ILE A 229 6.37 -0.91 -8.02
C ILE A 229 6.97 -2.00 -7.13
N GLU A 230 6.16 -2.71 -6.33
CA GLU A 230 6.65 -3.77 -5.45
C GLU A 230 7.32 -4.92 -6.23
N ARG A 231 6.77 -5.28 -7.39
CA ARG A 231 7.39 -6.26 -8.30
C ARG A 231 8.69 -5.76 -8.91
N GLY A 232 8.73 -4.51 -9.35
CA GLY A 232 9.91 -3.88 -9.94
C GLY A 232 11.07 -3.80 -8.94
N ILE A 233 10.78 -3.42 -7.69
CA ILE A 233 11.77 -3.43 -6.60
C ILE A 233 12.31 -4.84 -6.34
N SER A 234 11.41 -5.83 -6.23
CA SER A 234 11.84 -7.22 -6.01
C SER A 234 12.73 -7.70 -7.16
N THR A 235 12.32 -7.44 -8.41
CA THR A 235 13.08 -7.82 -9.61
C THR A 235 14.45 -7.13 -9.66
N PHE A 236 14.53 -5.85 -9.27
CA PHE A 236 15.78 -5.10 -9.22
C PHE A 236 16.79 -5.72 -8.24
N PHE A 237 16.35 -6.08 -7.03
CA PHE A 237 17.20 -6.70 -6.02
C PHE A 237 17.55 -8.16 -6.37
N ASP A 238 16.60 -8.92 -6.91
CA ASP A 238 16.81 -10.31 -7.33
C ASP A 238 17.89 -10.37 -8.44
N ASN A 239 17.85 -9.46 -9.41
CA ASN A 239 18.86 -9.35 -10.47
C ASN A 239 20.26 -8.99 -9.97
N GLN A 240 20.37 -8.43 -8.76
CA GLN A 240 21.63 -8.07 -8.11
C GLN A 240 22.12 -9.10 -7.09
N GLY A 241 21.43 -10.24 -7.00
CA GLY A 241 21.78 -11.36 -6.14
C GLY A 241 21.46 -11.15 -4.66
N TYR A 242 20.48 -10.28 -4.35
CA TYR A 242 19.98 -10.16 -2.98
C TYR A 242 19.05 -11.32 -2.61
N SER A 243 19.08 -11.72 -1.35
CA SER A 243 18.11 -12.65 -0.77
C SER A 243 16.95 -11.88 -0.16
N LYS A 244 15.73 -12.12 -0.66
CA LYS A 244 14.50 -11.62 -0.01
C LYS A 244 14.23 -12.41 1.27
N VAL A 245 14.00 -11.72 2.37
CA VAL A 245 13.71 -12.33 3.68
C VAL A 245 12.44 -11.77 4.31
N SER A 246 12.00 -12.37 5.41
CA SER A 246 10.90 -11.85 6.24
C SER A 246 11.29 -12.01 7.70
N THR A 247 11.45 -10.88 8.38
CA THR A 247 11.89 -10.83 9.78
C THR A 247 10.68 -10.73 10.73
N PRO A 248 10.85 -11.01 12.04
CA PRO A 248 9.74 -10.98 13.00
C PRO A 248 9.01 -9.64 13.05
N LEU A 249 7.68 -9.67 13.08
CA LEU A 249 6.83 -8.49 13.27
C LEU A 249 6.59 -8.15 14.75
N LEU A 250 6.63 -9.16 15.62
CA LEU A 250 6.45 -9.05 17.06
C LEU A 250 7.79 -9.27 17.76
N THR A 251 8.17 -8.34 18.63
CA THR A 251 9.48 -8.34 19.31
C THR A 251 9.34 -7.95 20.78
N ALA A 252 10.25 -8.42 21.63
CA ALA A 252 10.26 -8.06 23.07
C ALA A 252 10.71 -6.60 23.33
N GLY A 253 11.12 -5.87 22.28
CA GLY A 253 11.49 -4.46 22.30
C GLY A 253 11.47 -3.90 20.88
N ALA A 254 11.41 -2.57 20.72
CA ALA A 254 11.39 -1.90 19.42
C ALA A 254 12.69 -1.10 19.18
N GLY A 255 13.34 -1.36 18.05
CA GLY A 255 14.59 -0.71 17.64
C GLY A 255 14.71 -0.59 16.11
N GLY A 256 15.82 -0.01 15.63
CA GLY A 256 16.04 0.27 14.20
C GLY A 256 15.37 1.55 13.68
N ALA A 257 14.68 2.30 14.54
CA ALA A 257 14.16 3.63 14.21
C ALA A 257 13.93 4.45 15.49
N VAL A 258 13.70 5.75 15.32
CA VAL A 258 13.18 6.64 16.36
C VAL A 258 11.68 6.76 16.13
N ALA A 259 10.89 5.98 16.87
CA ALA A 259 9.43 5.96 16.78
C ALA A 259 8.83 5.29 18.02
N ARG A 260 7.60 5.67 18.39
CA ARG A 260 6.85 4.97 19.44
C ARG A 260 6.26 3.67 18.90
N PRO A 261 6.47 2.50 19.52
CA PRO A 261 5.88 1.25 19.05
C PRO A 261 4.41 1.09 19.45
N PHE A 262 3.72 0.13 18.81
CA PHE A 262 2.47 -0.42 19.31
C PHE A 262 2.76 -1.61 20.22
N GLU A 263 2.18 -1.61 21.41
CA GLU A 263 2.33 -2.69 22.40
C GLU A 263 1.18 -3.70 22.32
N THR A 264 1.50 -4.96 22.62
CA THR A 264 0.55 -6.07 22.69
C THR A 264 1.04 -7.15 23.66
N VAL A 265 0.24 -8.19 23.89
CA VAL A 265 0.57 -9.31 24.79
C VAL A 265 0.15 -10.62 24.14
N ALA A 266 1.03 -11.63 24.17
CA ALA A 266 0.69 -12.97 23.71
C ALA A 266 0.01 -13.78 24.84
N THR A 267 -1.02 -14.56 24.50
CA THR A 267 -1.74 -15.39 25.50
C THR A 267 -0.84 -16.37 26.25
N GLU A 268 0.21 -16.86 25.59
CA GLU A 268 1.21 -17.78 26.15
C GLU A 268 2.25 -17.06 27.05
N MET A 269 2.47 -15.76 26.84
CA MET A 269 3.48 -14.96 27.55
C MET A 269 2.82 -13.70 28.14
N GLN A 270 1.89 -13.90 29.07
CA GLN A 270 1.08 -12.81 29.64
C GLN A 270 1.92 -11.77 30.41
N ASP A 271 3.06 -12.20 30.94
CA ASP A 271 3.97 -11.36 31.72
C ASP A 271 5.02 -10.65 30.84
N THR A 272 4.92 -10.77 29.51
CA THR A 272 5.86 -10.14 28.57
C THR A 272 5.12 -9.23 27.61
N THR A 273 5.41 -7.93 27.68
CA THR A 273 4.97 -6.95 26.68
C THR A 273 5.71 -7.22 25.37
N LEU A 274 4.94 -7.36 24.29
CA LEU A 274 5.45 -7.45 22.93
C LEU A 274 5.19 -6.14 22.20
N ASN A 275 6.04 -5.84 21.24
CA ASN A 275 5.96 -4.66 20.40
C ASN A 275 5.79 -5.08 18.94
N LEU A 276 4.98 -4.36 18.19
CA LEU A 276 5.08 -4.38 16.74
C LEU A 276 6.35 -3.64 16.30
N ARG A 277 7.07 -4.21 15.33
CA ARG A 277 8.33 -3.64 14.84
C ARG A 277 8.13 -2.23 14.26
N ILE A 278 9.07 -1.34 14.56
CA ILE A 278 9.15 0.02 13.97
C ILE A 278 10.04 0.07 12.71
N ALA A 279 10.95 -0.90 12.58
CA ALA A 279 11.83 -1.16 11.43
C ALA A 279 12.35 -2.62 11.47
N PRO A 280 12.68 -3.26 10.33
CA PRO A 280 13.33 -4.57 10.26
C PRO A 280 14.86 -4.51 10.41
N GLU A 281 15.46 -3.32 10.36
CA GLU A 281 16.92 -3.07 10.34
C GLU A 281 17.77 -4.02 11.19
N LEU A 282 17.51 -4.10 12.50
CA LEU A 282 18.36 -4.85 13.42
C LEU A 282 18.39 -6.36 13.10
N TRP A 283 17.27 -6.89 12.59
CA TRP A 283 17.20 -8.29 12.16
C TRP A 283 17.95 -8.53 10.86
N LEU A 284 17.84 -7.60 9.90
CA LEU A 284 18.53 -7.72 8.63
C LEU A 284 20.05 -7.67 8.81
N LYS A 285 20.55 -6.82 9.71
CA LYS A 285 21.97 -6.81 10.09
C LYS A 285 22.42 -8.11 10.76
N ARG A 286 21.59 -8.72 11.62
CA ARG A 286 21.89 -10.05 12.19
C ARG A 286 22.02 -11.13 11.11
N LEU A 287 21.23 -11.06 10.04
CA LEU A 287 21.37 -11.98 8.90
C LEU A 287 22.67 -11.77 8.12
N VAL A 288 23.12 -10.52 8.01
CA VAL A 288 24.44 -10.19 7.44
C VAL A 288 25.56 -10.77 8.31
N VAL A 289 25.50 -10.58 9.63
CA VAL A 289 26.44 -11.23 10.59
C VAL A 289 26.43 -12.75 10.42
N GLY A 290 25.24 -13.34 10.24
CA GLY A 290 25.06 -14.78 9.98
C GLY A 290 25.60 -15.27 8.63
N GLY A 291 26.12 -14.39 7.78
CA GLY A 291 26.74 -14.75 6.51
C GLY A 291 25.78 -14.90 5.33
N LEU A 292 24.53 -14.41 5.43
CA LEU A 292 23.57 -14.49 4.32
C LEU A 292 23.93 -13.58 3.12
N GLY A 293 24.87 -12.65 3.31
CA GLY A 293 25.33 -11.74 2.26
C GLY A 293 24.36 -10.57 2.06
N LYS A 294 23.99 -10.29 0.82
CA LYS A 294 23.06 -9.20 0.47
C LYS A 294 21.63 -9.61 0.79
N VAL A 295 20.93 -8.83 1.61
CA VAL A 295 19.56 -9.13 2.06
C VAL A 295 18.64 -7.95 1.85
N TYR A 296 17.36 -8.21 1.56
CA TYR A 296 16.33 -7.18 1.55
C TYR A 296 14.99 -7.71 2.07
N GLU A 297 14.16 -6.81 2.58
CA GLU A 297 12.80 -7.10 2.98
C GLU A 297 11.86 -5.99 2.50
N ILE A 298 10.74 -6.39 1.89
CA ILE A 298 9.58 -5.51 1.67
C ILE A 298 8.51 -5.98 2.66
N GLY A 299 8.13 -5.13 3.60
CA GLY A 299 7.17 -5.51 4.63
C GLY A 299 6.62 -4.32 5.43
N PRO A 300 5.65 -4.58 6.32
CA PRO A 300 5.03 -3.54 7.12
C PRO A 300 5.96 -3.10 8.26
N ALA A 301 5.87 -1.83 8.62
CA ALA A 301 6.38 -1.26 9.86
C ALA A 301 5.24 -0.50 10.57
N PHE A 302 5.33 -0.44 11.90
CA PHE A 302 4.26 0.07 12.74
C PHE A 302 4.80 1.16 13.68
N ARG A 303 4.32 2.40 13.53
CA ARG A 303 4.71 3.54 14.34
C ARG A 303 3.47 4.19 14.96
N ASN A 304 3.37 4.19 16.28
CA ASN A 304 2.25 4.70 17.06
C ASN A 304 2.33 6.23 17.19
N GLU A 305 2.19 6.88 16.04
CA GLU A 305 2.35 8.32 15.85
C GLU A 305 1.08 8.94 15.25
N GLY A 306 1.13 10.23 14.93
CA GLY A 306 0.04 10.95 14.26
C GLY A 306 -0.26 10.41 12.86
N VAL A 307 -1.50 10.64 12.40
CA VAL A 307 -1.92 10.41 11.02
C VAL A 307 -1.98 11.77 10.32
N ASP A 308 -1.28 11.92 9.20
CA ASP A 308 -1.33 13.13 8.36
C ASP A 308 -1.37 12.78 6.86
N ALA A 309 -1.03 13.73 5.98
CA ALA A 309 -1.03 13.51 4.54
C ALA A 309 0.02 12.49 4.06
N THR A 310 1.12 12.31 4.80
CA THR A 310 2.26 11.46 4.41
C THR A 310 2.59 10.37 5.43
N HIS A 311 1.94 10.38 6.61
CA HIS A 311 2.16 9.42 7.69
C HIS A 311 0.89 8.62 7.99
N ASN A 312 1.05 7.29 8.01
CA ASN A 312 0.06 6.35 8.51
C ASN A 312 0.74 5.39 9.49
N PRO A 313 0.14 5.06 10.64
CA PRO A 313 0.76 4.21 11.65
C PRO A 313 1.17 2.81 11.19
N GLU A 314 0.55 2.28 10.15
CA GLU A 314 0.97 1.07 9.44
C GLU A 314 1.36 1.46 8.01
N PHE A 315 2.59 1.20 7.61
CA PHE A 315 3.09 1.53 6.28
C PHE A 315 4.08 0.47 5.80
N THR A 316 4.36 0.46 4.50
CA THR A 316 5.25 -0.51 3.87
C THR A 316 6.59 0.13 3.55
N ILE A 317 7.65 -0.55 3.96
CA ILE A 317 9.03 -0.16 3.66
C ILE A 317 9.74 -1.27 2.91
N CYS A 318 10.70 -0.88 2.09
CA CYS A 318 11.75 -1.76 1.61
C CYS A 318 13.05 -1.37 2.30
N GLU A 319 13.68 -2.32 2.99
CA GLU A 319 15.03 -2.15 3.51
C GLU A 319 15.98 -3.18 2.90
N SER A 320 17.23 -2.79 2.67
CA SER A 320 18.26 -3.67 2.13
C SER A 320 19.60 -3.41 2.80
N TYR A 321 20.38 -4.48 3.00
CA TYR A 321 21.71 -4.42 3.61
C TYR A 321 22.70 -5.19 2.74
N MET A 322 23.82 -4.54 2.42
CA MET A 322 24.84 -5.05 1.52
C MET A 322 26.23 -4.97 2.17
N PRO A 323 26.89 -6.11 2.41
CA PRO A 323 28.29 -6.13 2.83
C PRO A 323 29.18 -5.41 1.82
N PHE A 324 30.12 -4.65 2.36
CA PHE A 324 31.16 -3.88 1.65
C PHE A 324 30.60 -2.82 0.68
N ALA A 325 29.37 -2.35 0.88
CA ALA A 325 28.85 -1.17 0.20
C ALA A 325 29.15 0.10 1.01
N ASP A 326 29.66 1.13 0.33
CA ASP A 326 29.82 2.48 0.86
C ASP A 326 28.63 3.38 0.43
N LEU A 327 28.65 4.64 0.86
CA LEU A 327 27.56 5.58 0.56
C LEU A 327 27.39 5.87 -0.94
N ASP A 328 28.47 5.88 -1.72
CA ASP A 328 28.41 6.10 -3.18
C ASP A 328 27.72 4.93 -3.89
N HIS A 329 27.98 3.70 -3.46
CA HIS A 329 27.27 2.52 -3.96
C HIS A 329 25.76 2.61 -3.67
N LEU A 330 25.37 3.05 -2.47
CA LEU A 330 23.95 3.16 -2.07
C LEU A 330 23.22 4.26 -2.86
N MET A 331 23.85 5.42 -3.05
CA MET A 331 23.29 6.50 -3.87
C MET A 331 23.14 6.05 -5.33
N LYS A 332 24.16 5.40 -5.91
CA LYS A 332 24.08 4.86 -7.28
C LYS A 332 22.98 3.81 -7.43
N MET A 333 22.86 2.90 -6.46
CA MET A 333 21.80 1.89 -6.41
C MET A 333 20.41 2.55 -6.39
N THR A 334 20.25 3.65 -5.63
CA THR A 334 19.00 4.39 -5.55
C THR A 334 18.62 5.03 -6.89
N GLU A 335 19.58 5.66 -7.57
CA GLU A 335 19.40 6.22 -8.91
C GLU A 335 18.98 5.14 -9.92
N ASP A 336 19.68 4.00 -9.94
CA ASP A 336 19.39 2.88 -10.83
C ASP A 336 18.02 2.26 -10.56
N LEU A 337 17.64 2.12 -9.29
CA LEU A 337 16.33 1.60 -8.91
C LEU A 337 15.21 2.52 -9.44
N LEU A 338 15.31 3.83 -9.21
CA LEU A 338 14.29 4.79 -9.62
C LEU A 338 14.19 4.90 -11.14
N ALA A 339 15.33 4.92 -11.85
CA ALA A 339 15.36 4.91 -13.31
C ALA A 339 14.73 3.62 -13.87
N GLY A 340 15.06 2.47 -13.28
CA GLY A 340 14.49 1.17 -13.65
C GLY A 340 12.98 1.11 -13.43
N LEU A 341 12.50 1.55 -12.27
CA LEU A 341 11.07 1.63 -11.95
C LEU A 341 10.32 2.57 -12.90
N HIS A 342 10.89 3.74 -13.20
CA HIS A 342 10.29 4.67 -14.15
C HIS A 342 10.10 4.02 -15.53
N GLU A 343 11.13 3.32 -16.04
CA GLU A 343 11.05 2.63 -17.33
C GLU A 343 10.07 1.45 -17.31
N GLU A 344 10.05 0.64 -16.23
CA GLU A 344 9.08 -0.45 -16.06
C GLU A 344 7.64 0.07 -16.08
N LEU A 345 7.38 1.16 -15.36
CA LEU A 345 6.05 1.77 -15.30
C LEU A 345 5.64 2.38 -16.64
N ARG A 346 6.57 2.99 -17.38
CA ARG A 346 6.32 3.49 -18.75
C ARG A 346 5.90 2.36 -19.69
N LYS A 347 6.50 1.17 -19.59
CA LYS A 347 6.13 -0.02 -20.38
C LYS A 347 4.71 -0.52 -20.13
N LEU A 348 4.10 -0.20 -18.98
CA LEU A 348 2.68 -0.52 -18.74
C LEU A 348 1.74 0.26 -19.68
N GLY A 349 2.19 1.39 -20.22
CA GLY A 349 1.45 2.22 -21.17
C GLY A 349 0.44 3.16 -20.52
N GLU A 350 0.16 4.26 -21.23
CA GLU A 350 -0.67 5.38 -20.79
C GLU A 350 -2.08 4.96 -20.33
N GLU A 351 -2.64 3.90 -20.92
CA GLU A 351 -3.95 3.36 -20.54
C GLU A 351 -4.07 2.98 -19.06
N ASN A 352 -2.97 2.58 -18.41
CA ASN A 352 -2.96 2.25 -16.98
C ASN A 352 -2.86 3.49 -16.07
N PHE A 353 -2.59 4.66 -16.64
CA PHE A 353 -2.41 5.94 -15.96
C PHE A 353 -3.47 6.98 -16.36
N LYS A 354 -4.35 6.69 -17.31
CA LYS A 354 -5.35 7.64 -17.86
C LYS A 354 -6.30 8.30 -16.84
N HIS A 355 -6.43 7.74 -15.64
CA HIS A 355 -7.22 8.32 -14.55
C HIS A 355 -6.37 8.89 -13.42
N LEU A 356 -5.05 8.94 -13.61
CA LEU A 356 -4.08 9.55 -12.72
C LEU A 356 -3.64 10.90 -13.31
N SER A 357 -3.16 11.79 -12.46
CA SER A 357 -2.73 13.15 -12.83
C SER A 357 -1.48 13.52 -12.06
N ASP A 358 -0.59 14.35 -12.63
CA ASP A 358 0.68 14.76 -11.98
C ASP A 358 1.54 13.55 -11.59
N THR A 359 1.60 12.55 -12.47
CA THR A 359 2.40 11.35 -12.26
C THR A 359 3.86 11.62 -12.55
N ALA A 360 4.78 11.02 -11.77
CA ALA A 360 6.21 11.05 -12.10
C ALA A 360 6.59 10.22 -13.34
N VAL A 361 5.63 9.51 -13.96
CA VAL A 361 5.81 8.84 -15.25
C VAL A 361 5.47 9.82 -16.36
N ASN A 362 6.41 10.03 -17.29
CA ASN A 362 6.16 10.77 -18.53
C ASN A 362 6.12 9.81 -19.73
N PHE A 363 5.08 9.92 -20.54
CA PHE A 363 4.89 9.12 -21.76
C PHE A 363 5.37 9.81 -23.04
N ASP A 364 5.74 11.09 -22.96
CA ASP A 364 6.37 11.82 -24.05
C ASP A 364 7.80 11.31 -24.29
N SER A 365 8.11 10.92 -25.54
CA SER A 365 9.42 10.41 -25.92
C SER A 365 10.52 11.46 -25.92
N ASP A 366 10.17 12.74 -26.03
CA ASP A 366 11.14 13.84 -26.19
C ASP A 366 11.41 14.60 -24.87
N ALA A 367 10.73 14.25 -23.78
CA ALA A 367 10.84 14.93 -22.51
C ALA A 367 12.01 14.42 -21.65
N THR A 368 12.67 15.33 -20.93
CA THR A 368 13.70 14.99 -19.94
C THR A 368 13.09 14.15 -18.80
N HIS A 369 13.75 13.04 -18.45
CA HIS A 369 13.25 12.14 -17.40
C HIS A 369 13.75 12.58 -16.01
N LEU A 370 12.81 12.66 -15.06
CA LEU A 370 13.05 13.05 -13.66
C LEU A 370 14.15 12.23 -12.95
N PHE A 371 14.34 10.99 -13.36
CA PHE A 371 15.23 10.02 -12.70
C PHE A 371 16.54 9.78 -13.47
N GLN A 372 16.97 10.72 -14.31
CA GLN A 372 18.31 10.69 -14.92
C GLN A 372 19.34 11.21 -13.93
N GLY A 373 20.12 10.30 -13.35
CA GLY A 373 21.25 10.64 -12.50
C GLY A 373 22.46 11.20 -13.28
N PRO A 374 23.50 11.67 -12.56
CA PRO A 374 23.62 11.67 -11.10
C PRO A 374 22.77 12.77 -10.46
N PHE A 375 22.17 12.46 -9.30
CA PHE A 375 21.38 13.43 -8.54
C PHE A 375 22.30 14.42 -7.80
N PRO A 376 21.92 15.71 -7.68
CA PRO A 376 22.66 16.68 -6.89
C PRO A 376 22.82 16.22 -5.44
N ARG A 377 23.93 16.64 -4.81
CA ARG A 377 24.24 16.33 -3.41
C ARG A 377 24.41 17.62 -2.61
N LEU A 378 23.68 17.74 -1.51
CA LEU A 378 23.70 18.89 -0.61
C LEU A 378 24.26 18.45 0.76
N PRO A 379 25.52 18.76 1.08
CA PRO A 379 26.07 18.52 2.41
C PRO A 379 25.31 19.32 3.47
N PHE A 380 24.84 18.67 4.53
CA PHE A 380 23.91 19.23 5.51
C PHE A 380 24.43 20.56 6.10
N ILE A 381 25.53 20.51 6.84
CA ILE A 381 26.06 21.66 7.58
C ILE A 381 26.43 22.81 6.63
N PRO A 382 27.26 22.60 5.57
CA PRO A 382 27.58 23.67 4.63
C PRO A 382 26.37 24.31 3.97
N THR A 383 25.32 23.54 3.68
CA THR A 383 24.10 24.06 3.04
C THR A 383 23.29 24.91 4.02
N VAL A 384 23.07 24.43 5.25
CA VAL A 384 22.41 25.24 6.29
C VAL A 384 23.16 26.53 6.53
N GLU A 385 24.48 26.48 6.70
CA GLU A 385 25.30 27.68 6.95
C GLU A 385 25.24 28.70 5.81
N LYS A 386 25.23 28.22 4.56
CA LYS A 386 25.15 29.05 3.37
C LYS A 386 23.81 29.78 3.28
N GLU A 387 22.70 29.05 3.43
CA GLU A 387 21.35 29.61 3.31
C GLU A 387 20.95 30.46 4.53
N MET A 388 21.43 30.08 5.72
CA MET A 388 21.27 30.86 6.96
C MET A 388 22.17 32.12 6.98
N GLY A 389 23.27 32.11 6.24
CA GLY A 389 24.28 33.18 6.24
C GLY A 389 25.10 33.26 7.54
N ARG A 390 25.12 32.19 8.35
CA ARG A 390 25.84 32.11 9.62
C ARG A 390 26.50 30.74 9.78
N LYS A 391 27.53 30.67 10.63
CA LYS A 391 28.18 29.40 11.00
C LYS A 391 27.41 28.71 12.11
N LEU A 392 27.32 27.39 12.04
CA LEU A 392 26.82 26.59 13.16
C LEU A 392 27.91 26.48 14.25
N PRO A 393 27.53 26.42 15.53
CA PRO A 393 28.47 26.14 16.62
C PRO A 393 29.06 24.73 16.48
N ASP A 394 30.11 24.42 17.25
CA ASP A 394 30.59 23.05 17.40
C ASP A 394 29.49 22.19 18.02
N LEU A 395 29.00 21.20 17.26
CA LEU A 395 27.88 20.36 17.68
C LEU A 395 28.28 19.36 18.77
N ASN A 396 29.57 19.18 19.06
CA ASN A 396 30.06 18.37 20.16
C ASN A 396 30.25 19.16 21.47
N ASP A 397 30.06 20.48 21.45
CA ASP A 397 30.15 21.31 22.65
C ASP A 397 29.02 20.96 23.62
N ALA A 398 29.31 20.94 24.92
CA ALA A 398 28.32 20.64 25.96
C ALA A 398 27.11 21.61 25.94
N ASN A 399 27.30 22.83 25.44
CA ASN A 399 26.26 23.85 25.29
C ASN A 399 25.69 23.95 23.86
N ALA A 400 26.03 23.02 22.95
CA ALA A 400 25.60 23.08 21.55
C ALA A 400 24.08 23.25 21.40
N THR A 401 23.28 22.51 22.17
CA THR A 401 21.82 22.62 22.17
C THR A 401 21.34 24.03 22.47
N GLN A 402 21.90 24.68 23.50
CA GLN A 402 21.53 26.04 23.88
C GLN A 402 21.95 27.05 22.80
N GLN A 403 23.16 26.90 22.25
CA GLN A 403 23.64 27.78 21.18
C GLN A 403 22.76 27.69 19.92
N ILE A 404 22.31 26.49 19.55
CA ILE A 404 21.36 26.33 18.44
C ILE A 404 20.00 26.93 18.81
N LEU A 405 19.51 26.76 20.03
CA LEU A 405 18.25 27.36 20.49
C LEU A 405 18.28 28.90 20.43
N ASP A 406 19.42 29.49 20.78
CA ASP A 406 19.65 30.93 20.68
C ASP A 406 19.57 31.38 19.20
N LEU A 407 20.12 30.60 18.25
CA LEU A 407 19.97 30.88 16.81
C LEU A 407 18.50 30.89 16.35
N PHE A 408 17.68 29.94 16.82
CA PHE A 408 16.23 29.95 16.49
C PHE A 408 15.56 31.23 16.96
N THR A 409 15.92 31.70 18.16
CA THR A 409 15.38 32.94 18.74
C THR A 409 15.86 34.16 17.95
N GLU A 410 17.16 34.25 17.63
CA GLU A 410 17.74 35.35 16.86
C GLU A 410 17.18 35.46 15.45
N LEU A 411 16.94 34.32 14.79
CA LEU A 411 16.47 34.24 13.41
C LEU A 411 14.94 34.24 13.31
N ASN A 412 14.23 34.28 14.44
CA ASN A 412 12.77 34.17 14.53
C ASN A 412 12.20 32.92 13.82
N ILE A 413 12.90 31.79 13.94
CA ILE A 413 12.44 30.49 13.43
C ILE A 413 11.58 29.82 14.51
N PRO A 414 10.41 29.24 14.17
CA PRO A 414 9.61 28.50 15.13
C PRO A 414 10.40 27.35 15.78
N ILE A 415 10.50 27.37 17.11
CA ILE A 415 11.18 26.32 17.87
C ILE A 415 10.29 25.05 17.87
N PRO A 416 10.82 23.88 17.48
CA PRO A 416 10.06 22.64 17.53
C PRO A 416 9.69 22.26 18.97
N ALA A 417 8.57 21.54 19.14
CA ALA A 417 8.24 20.95 20.42
C ALA A 417 9.35 19.98 20.86
N ARG A 418 9.69 19.96 22.16
CA ARG A 418 10.75 19.11 22.74
C ARG A 418 12.08 19.30 22.01
N ALA A 419 12.65 20.50 22.12
CA ALA A 419 13.82 20.97 21.36
C ALA A 419 15.15 20.28 21.75
N THR A 420 15.26 18.98 21.49
CA THR A 420 16.54 18.26 21.53
C THR A 420 17.43 18.69 20.37
N LEU A 421 18.75 18.51 20.50
CA LEU A 421 19.70 18.92 19.45
C LEU A 421 19.37 18.30 18.08
N PRO A 422 19.08 16.98 17.95
CA PRO A 422 18.65 16.40 16.67
C PRO A 422 17.41 17.07 16.08
N ARG A 423 16.41 17.39 16.89
CA ARG A 423 15.15 18.01 16.44
C ARG A 423 15.32 19.46 16.01
N LEU A 424 16.22 20.18 16.66
CA LEU A 424 16.59 21.53 16.24
C LEU A 424 17.31 21.50 14.88
N LEU A 425 18.24 20.56 14.68
CA LEU A 425 18.94 20.40 13.41
C LEU A 425 18.00 19.95 12.29
N ASP A 426 17.10 19.00 12.57
CA ASP A 426 16.04 18.58 11.66
C ASP A 426 15.15 19.76 11.22
N ALA A 427 14.71 20.60 12.17
CA ALA A 427 13.94 21.80 11.87
C ALA A 427 14.73 22.83 11.02
N LEU A 428 16.05 22.94 11.18
CA LEU A 428 16.89 23.76 10.30
C LEU A 428 16.97 23.18 8.89
N ALA A 429 17.09 21.85 8.74
CA ALA A 429 17.08 21.19 7.44
C ALA A 429 15.75 21.39 6.71
N GLY A 430 14.63 21.21 7.40
CA GLY A 430 13.29 21.48 6.87
C GLY A 430 13.07 22.92 6.43
N HIS A 431 13.71 23.87 7.11
CA HIS A 431 13.63 25.28 6.75
C HIS A 431 14.55 25.68 5.58
N TYR A 432 15.79 25.18 5.55
CA TYR A 432 16.84 25.67 4.65
C TYR A 432 17.24 24.71 3.52
N ILE A 433 17.15 23.40 3.71
CA ILE A 433 17.63 22.41 2.72
C ILE A 433 16.46 21.81 1.93
N GLU A 434 15.41 21.32 2.60
CA GLU A 434 14.30 20.62 1.94
C GLU A 434 13.64 21.42 0.81
N PRO A 435 13.43 22.76 0.93
CA PRO A 435 12.87 23.56 -0.16
C PRO A 435 13.74 23.63 -1.43
N LEU A 436 15.05 23.36 -1.31
CA LEU A 436 15.97 23.31 -2.45
C LEU A 436 15.82 22.02 -3.27
N CYS A 437 15.28 20.96 -2.65
CA CYS A 437 15.15 19.62 -3.23
C CYS A 437 13.90 19.51 -4.12
N THR A 438 13.85 20.32 -5.18
CA THR A 438 12.76 20.32 -6.17
C THR A 438 12.81 19.06 -7.04
N ASP A 439 13.95 18.83 -7.68
CA ASP A 439 14.33 17.59 -8.35
C ASP A 439 14.95 16.58 -7.37
N PRO A 440 15.06 15.27 -7.72
CA PRO A 440 15.69 14.27 -6.86
C PRO A 440 17.09 14.72 -6.43
N THR A 441 17.27 14.88 -5.12
CA THR A 441 18.48 15.46 -4.52
C THR A 441 18.83 14.69 -3.26
N PHE A 442 20.10 14.36 -3.09
CA PHE A 442 20.59 13.76 -1.84
C PHE A 442 21.00 14.85 -0.85
N ILE A 443 20.46 14.82 0.35
CA ILE A 443 21.03 15.51 1.50
C ILE A 443 22.06 14.56 2.10
N THR A 444 23.32 14.99 2.26
CA THR A 444 24.43 14.13 2.71
C THR A 444 25.14 14.72 3.92
N GLU A 445 26.05 13.96 4.54
CA GLU A 445 26.92 14.45 5.62
C GLU A 445 26.13 14.98 6.84
N HIS A 446 25.07 14.29 7.22
CA HIS A 446 24.26 14.66 8.38
C HIS A 446 25.11 14.74 9.66
N PRO A 447 24.78 15.63 10.60
CA PRO A 447 25.39 15.62 11.93
C PRO A 447 25.28 14.25 12.60
N ALA A 448 26.36 13.79 13.25
CA ALA A 448 26.41 12.45 13.84
C ALA A 448 25.33 12.22 14.91
N VAL A 449 24.98 13.27 15.67
CA VAL A 449 23.94 13.26 16.70
C VAL A 449 22.54 12.89 16.15
N MET A 450 22.30 13.07 14.85
CA MET A 450 21.05 12.72 14.17
C MET A 450 21.02 11.27 13.66
N SER A 451 22.14 10.54 13.76
CA SER A 451 22.35 9.29 13.02
C SER A 451 22.95 8.19 13.93
N PRO A 452 22.17 7.67 14.90
CA PRO A 452 22.68 6.78 15.96
C PRO A 452 23.12 5.39 15.47
N LEU A 453 22.81 5.03 14.22
CA LEU A 453 23.13 3.71 13.63
C LEU A 453 24.13 3.82 12.46
N SER A 454 24.53 5.04 12.08
CA SER A 454 25.46 5.28 10.96
C SER A 454 26.88 5.49 11.47
N LYS A 455 27.89 5.10 10.69
CA LYS A 455 29.30 5.44 10.95
C LYS A 455 29.49 6.95 11.03
N SER A 456 30.35 7.38 11.95
CA SER A 456 30.63 8.80 12.18
C SER A 456 32.11 9.12 11.97
N PHE A 457 32.41 10.31 11.45
CA PHE A 457 33.76 10.79 11.22
C PHE A 457 33.81 12.32 11.28
N THR A 458 34.99 12.87 11.57
CA THR A 458 35.20 14.33 11.56
C THR A 458 35.30 14.82 10.11
N CYS A 459 34.41 15.74 9.74
CA CYS A 459 34.42 16.35 8.41
C CYS A 459 35.72 17.16 8.22
N PRO A 460 36.52 16.91 7.18
CA PRO A 460 37.78 17.63 6.96
C PRO A 460 37.57 19.10 6.58
N LYS A 461 36.34 19.49 6.17
CA LYS A 461 36.03 20.86 5.73
C LYS A 461 35.45 21.72 6.85
N THR A 462 34.58 21.15 7.68
CA THR A 462 33.87 21.89 8.74
C THR A 462 34.42 21.61 10.13
N SER A 463 35.27 20.59 10.29
CA SER A 463 35.74 20.05 11.58
C SER A 463 34.61 19.54 12.50
N GLN A 464 33.39 19.43 11.98
CA GLN A 464 32.23 18.92 12.70
C GLN A 464 32.19 17.40 12.65
N LEU A 465 31.59 16.76 13.66
CA LEU A 465 31.35 15.32 13.65
C LEU A 465 30.09 15.01 12.83
N ILE A 466 30.27 14.33 11.69
CA ILE A 466 29.20 13.99 10.74
C ILE A 466 29.07 12.48 10.60
N SER A 467 28.00 12.03 9.95
CA SER A 467 27.75 10.63 9.63
C SER A 467 27.88 10.35 8.13
N ALA A 468 28.26 9.12 7.80
CA ALA A 468 28.24 8.59 6.44
C ALA A 468 26.80 8.21 6.06
N ARG A 469 25.95 9.24 5.94
CA ARG A 469 24.52 9.14 5.67
C ARG A 469 24.11 10.03 4.50
N ALA A 470 23.11 9.56 3.76
CA ALA A 470 22.40 10.31 2.75
C ALA A 470 20.89 10.07 2.85
N GLU A 471 20.10 11.08 2.52
CA GLU A 471 18.66 10.98 2.37
C GLU A 471 18.25 11.52 1.01
N LEU A 472 17.40 10.79 0.30
CA LEU A 472 16.86 11.24 -0.98
C LEU A 472 15.59 12.05 -0.75
N PHE A 473 15.61 13.29 -1.23
CA PHE A 473 14.44 14.17 -1.27
C PHE A 473 13.98 14.43 -2.70
N ILE A 474 12.67 14.46 -2.91
CA ILE A 474 12.04 14.80 -4.19
C ILE A 474 10.85 15.72 -3.89
N ARG A 475 10.77 16.89 -4.52
CA ARG A 475 9.74 17.91 -4.26
C ARG A 475 9.59 18.21 -2.75
N GLY A 476 10.71 18.32 -2.04
CA GLY A 476 10.77 18.61 -0.60
C GLY A 476 10.24 17.50 0.33
N ASN A 477 10.10 16.25 -0.15
CA ASN A 477 9.72 15.11 0.70
C ASN A 477 10.81 14.04 0.68
N GLU A 478 11.06 13.42 1.82
CA GLU A 478 12.00 12.29 1.97
C GLU A 478 11.40 11.01 1.36
N TYR A 479 12.17 10.32 0.52
CA TYR A 479 11.81 9.05 -0.12
C TYR A 479 12.67 7.88 0.32
N ALA A 480 13.96 8.12 0.60
CA ALA A 480 14.88 7.09 1.03
C ALA A 480 15.91 7.62 2.02
N ASN A 481 16.38 6.75 2.89
CA ASN A 481 17.45 7.00 3.85
C ASN A 481 18.49 5.88 3.72
N MET A 482 19.76 6.22 3.71
CA MET A 482 20.84 5.26 3.49
C MET A 482 22.11 5.70 4.19
N TYR A 483 22.88 4.73 4.68
CA TYR A 483 24.11 5.02 5.40
C TYR A 483 25.07 3.83 5.43
N GLU A 484 26.34 4.13 5.69
CA GLU A 484 27.28 3.11 6.12
C GLU A 484 26.99 2.74 7.57
N GLU A 485 26.82 1.44 7.81
CA GLU A 485 26.37 0.92 9.09
C GLU A 485 27.44 0.99 10.17
N GLU A 486 27.05 1.46 11.35
CA GLU A 486 27.90 1.31 12.52
C GLU A 486 28.05 -0.17 12.85
N ASN A 487 29.30 -0.62 12.85
CA ASN A 487 29.66 -2.02 13.06
C ASN A 487 30.65 -2.20 14.22
N SER A 488 31.03 -1.11 14.90
CA SER A 488 31.76 -1.17 16.16
C SER A 488 30.76 -1.31 17.32
N PRO A 489 30.76 -2.42 18.08
CA PRO A 489 29.84 -2.58 19.22
C PRO A 489 30.08 -1.51 20.30
N PHE A 490 31.31 -1.01 20.44
CA PHE A 490 31.65 0.05 21.39
C PHE A 490 31.04 1.40 21.00
N ALA A 491 31.23 1.82 19.75
CA ALA A 491 30.66 3.08 19.25
C ALA A 491 29.13 3.01 19.19
N GLN A 492 28.57 1.85 18.82
CA GLN A 492 27.12 1.65 18.82
C GLN A 492 26.52 1.78 20.22
N ARG A 493 27.20 1.23 21.25
CA ARG A 493 26.78 1.38 22.65
C ARG A 493 26.77 2.84 23.08
N GLU A 494 27.82 3.60 22.77
CA GLU A 494 27.90 5.03 23.09
C GLU A 494 26.74 5.81 22.47
N LYS A 495 26.44 5.55 21.19
CA LYS A 495 25.31 6.16 20.46
C LYS A 495 23.95 5.78 21.06
N PHE A 496 23.75 4.53 21.50
CA PHE A 496 22.52 4.14 22.18
C PHE A 496 22.35 4.85 23.52
N VAL A 497 23.42 4.96 24.32
CA VAL A 497 23.38 5.70 25.59
C VAL A 497 23.05 7.18 25.36
N GLU A 498 23.60 7.79 24.31
CA GLU A 498 23.27 9.17 23.95
C GLU A 498 21.80 9.31 23.51
N GLN A 499 21.31 8.40 22.67
CA GLN A 499 19.92 8.40 22.21
C GLN A 499 18.91 8.30 23.38
N LEU A 500 19.24 7.54 24.43
CA LEU A 500 18.40 7.45 25.63
C LEU A 500 18.20 8.80 26.32
N LYS A 501 19.24 9.65 26.35
CA LYS A 501 19.16 11.01 26.93
C LYS A 501 18.14 11.88 26.20
N TYR A 502 18.06 11.76 24.87
CA TYR A 502 17.07 12.52 24.09
C TYR A 502 15.66 11.97 24.26
N ARG A 503 15.50 10.64 24.33
CA ARG A 503 14.20 9.98 24.53
C ARG A 503 13.50 10.38 25.82
N GLU A 504 14.25 10.60 26.90
CA GLU A 504 13.72 11.12 28.17
C GLU A 504 13.05 12.50 28.02
N VAL A 505 13.61 13.36 27.16
CA VAL A 505 13.08 14.69 26.86
C VAL A 505 11.96 14.62 25.82
N ASP A 506 12.09 13.70 24.86
CA ASP A 506 11.19 13.56 23.73
C ASP A 506 9.84 12.95 24.08
N GLY A 507 9.59 12.43 25.29
CA GLY A 507 8.26 12.02 25.75
C GLY A 507 7.54 10.98 24.87
N GLU A 508 8.29 10.30 24.00
CA GLU A 508 7.84 9.21 23.13
C GLU A 508 8.08 7.82 23.75
N GLY A 509 8.56 7.77 25.00
CA GLY A 509 8.66 6.56 25.81
C GLY A 509 7.69 6.57 26.98
N ASP A 510 6.66 5.72 26.93
CA ASP A 510 5.98 5.19 28.11
C ASP A 510 6.60 3.88 28.62
N GLY A 511 7.68 3.42 27.97
CA GLY A 511 8.46 2.23 28.35
C GLY A 511 9.89 2.56 28.78
N ARG A 512 10.48 1.67 29.59
CA ARG A 512 11.90 1.67 29.94
C ARG A 512 12.70 1.45 28.66
N ALA A 513 13.11 2.53 28.00
CA ALA A 513 14.01 2.43 26.87
C ALA A 513 15.37 1.97 27.43
N GLU A 514 15.73 0.72 27.13
CA GLU A 514 17.00 0.13 27.50
C GLU A 514 17.88 0.03 26.25
N VAL A 515 19.19 0.00 26.47
CA VAL A 515 20.15 -0.31 25.40
C VAL A 515 19.86 -1.73 24.91
N ASP A 516 19.77 -1.93 23.58
CA ASP A 516 19.58 -3.27 23.02
C ASP A 516 20.87 -4.09 23.12
N GLU A 517 21.10 -4.67 24.29
CA GLU A 517 22.26 -5.51 24.58
C GLU A 517 22.32 -6.74 23.66
N SER A 518 21.17 -7.27 23.23
CA SER A 518 21.13 -8.41 22.31
C SER A 518 21.65 -8.04 20.92
N TYR A 519 21.38 -6.82 20.45
CA TYR A 519 21.93 -6.33 19.19
C TYR A 519 23.43 -5.99 19.31
N LEU A 520 23.87 -5.44 20.44
CA LEU A 520 25.31 -5.23 20.69
C LEU A 520 26.07 -6.55 20.68
N GLU A 521 25.55 -7.59 21.35
CA GLU A 521 26.11 -8.94 21.29
C GLU A 521 26.17 -9.46 19.84
N ALA A 522 25.13 -9.21 19.03
CA ALA A 522 25.16 -9.58 17.61
C ALA A 522 26.30 -8.89 16.84
N LEU A 523 26.62 -7.63 17.14
CA LEU A 523 27.76 -6.92 16.53
C LEU A 523 29.11 -7.49 16.99
N GLU A 524 29.20 -8.03 18.20
CA GLU A 524 30.42 -8.67 18.73
C GLU A 524 30.79 -9.95 17.95
N TRP A 525 29.81 -10.60 17.31
CA TRP A 525 30.05 -11.71 16.37
C TRP A 525 30.62 -11.23 15.01
N GLY A 526 30.70 -9.92 14.78
CA GLY A 526 31.37 -9.30 13.65
C GLY A 526 30.42 -8.99 12.49
N LEU A 527 29.86 -7.78 12.49
CA LEU A 527 29.23 -7.20 11.31
C LEU A 527 30.33 -6.67 10.36
N PRO A 528 30.47 -7.16 9.11
CA PRO A 528 31.39 -6.56 8.15
C PRO A 528 30.99 -5.10 7.87
N PRO A 529 31.90 -4.25 7.35
CA PRO A 529 31.49 -2.97 6.77
C PRO A 529 30.30 -3.21 5.84
N THR A 530 29.18 -2.53 6.08
CA THR A 530 27.90 -2.81 5.43
C THR A 530 27.24 -1.49 5.11
N GLY A 531 26.63 -1.39 3.93
CA GLY A 531 25.74 -0.28 3.59
C GLY A 531 24.30 -0.72 3.81
N GLY A 532 23.51 0.10 4.50
CA GLY A 532 22.07 -0.09 4.63
C GLY A 532 21.28 1.01 3.97
N TRP A 533 20.09 0.64 3.53
CA TRP A 533 19.22 1.47 2.72
C TRP A 533 17.76 1.16 3.02
N GLY A 534 16.94 2.20 3.14
CA GLY A 534 15.51 2.09 3.37
C GLY A 534 14.72 3.06 2.48
N MET A 535 13.57 2.62 1.98
CA MET A 535 12.66 3.44 1.17
C MET A 535 11.21 3.17 1.52
N GLY A 536 10.43 4.24 1.69
CA GLY A 536 8.99 4.17 1.95
C GLY A 536 8.22 3.85 0.67
N ILE A 537 7.63 2.65 0.58
CA ILE A 537 6.89 2.22 -0.61
C ILE A 537 5.65 3.08 -0.82
N ASP A 538 4.92 3.42 0.24
CA ASP A 538 3.69 4.21 0.11
C ASP A 538 3.96 5.60 -0.49
N ARG A 539 5.02 6.29 -0.03
CA ARG A 539 5.44 7.57 -0.61
C ARG A 539 5.88 7.40 -2.06
N LEU A 540 6.60 6.33 -2.38
CA LEU A 540 6.99 6.02 -3.75
C LEU A 540 5.78 5.84 -4.67
N VAL A 541 4.74 5.14 -4.20
CA VAL A 541 3.47 5.02 -4.93
C VAL A 541 2.84 6.39 -5.12
N MET A 542 2.80 7.23 -4.08
CA MET A 542 2.28 8.60 -4.16
C MET A 542 2.96 9.40 -5.29
N LEU A 543 4.29 9.34 -5.38
CA LEU A 543 5.07 10.01 -6.43
C LEU A 543 4.69 9.52 -7.83
N PHE A 544 4.71 8.20 -8.07
CA PHE A 544 4.44 7.65 -9.40
C PHE A 544 2.97 7.74 -9.82
N THR A 545 2.05 7.96 -8.88
CA THR A 545 0.60 8.05 -9.14
C THR A 545 0.03 9.46 -8.95
N GLY A 546 0.86 10.43 -8.57
CA GLY A 546 0.48 11.82 -8.31
C GLY A 546 -0.47 12.01 -7.12
N GLN A 547 -0.60 10.99 -6.25
CA GLN A 547 -1.45 11.09 -5.07
C GLN A 547 -0.77 11.95 -3.99
N LYS A 548 -1.55 12.85 -3.38
CA LYS A 548 -1.05 13.77 -2.35
C LYS A 548 -1.22 13.28 -0.91
N ARG A 549 -2.01 12.22 -0.72
CA ARG A 549 -2.29 11.65 0.60
C ARG A 549 -1.96 10.17 0.62
N ILE A 550 -1.29 9.72 1.67
CA ILE A 550 -0.93 8.32 1.87
C ILE A 550 -2.17 7.41 1.92
N GLY A 551 -3.29 7.90 2.46
CA GLY A 551 -4.55 7.17 2.45
C GLY A 551 -5.09 6.84 1.06
N ASP A 552 -4.75 7.60 0.03
CA ASP A 552 -5.23 7.38 -1.35
C ASP A 552 -4.42 6.29 -2.08
N VAL A 553 -3.27 5.87 -1.54
CA VAL A 553 -2.43 4.78 -2.07
C VAL A 553 -2.55 3.48 -1.27
N LEU A 554 -3.34 3.50 -0.18
CA LEU A 554 -3.63 2.36 0.68
C LEU A 554 -4.98 1.73 0.29
N PRO A 555 -5.07 0.39 0.16
CA PRO A 555 -6.31 -0.27 -0.28
C PRO A 555 -7.55 0.03 0.57
N PHE A 556 -7.35 0.27 1.87
CA PHE A 556 -8.40 0.55 2.84
C PHE A 556 -8.19 1.88 3.58
N GLY A 557 -7.41 2.78 2.99
CA GLY A 557 -7.07 4.06 3.58
C GLY A 557 -6.18 3.95 4.82
N THR A 558 -6.26 4.98 5.65
CA THR A 558 -5.50 5.13 6.90
C THR A 558 -6.08 4.29 8.04
N LEU A 559 -5.36 4.22 9.17
CA LEU A 559 -5.85 3.58 10.40
C LEU A 559 -7.23 4.11 10.83
N ARG A 560 -7.49 5.41 10.66
CA ARG A 560 -8.80 6.03 10.95
C ARG A 560 -9.92 5.43 10.08
N ASN A 561 -9.61 5.13 8.82
CA ASN A 561 -10.57 4.54 7.90
C ASN A 561 -10.88 3.10 8.30
N VAL A 562 -9.85 2.30 8.58
CA VAL A 562 -10.00 0.88 8.97
C VAL A 562 -10.81 0.72 10.26
N VAL A 563 -10.51 1.52 11.29
CA VAL A 563 -11.30 1.51 12.54
C VAL A 563 -12.76 1.89 12.27
N GLY A 564 -12.99 2.88 11.40
CA GLY A 564 -14.33 3.30 10.99
C GLY A 564 -15.10 2.24 10.19
N LEU A 565 -14.42 1.37 9.43
CA LEU A 565 -15.03 0.25 8.71
C LEU A 565 -15.57 -0.84 9.65
N ALA A 566 -14.82 -1.12 10.74
CA ALA A 566 -15.16 -2.19 11.68
C ALA A 566 -16.32 -1.82 12.62
N THR A 567 -16.47 -0.53 12.95
CA THR A 567 -17.63 -0.04 13.70
C THR A 567 -18.88 -0.09 12.83
N ARG A 568 -19.55 -1.24 12.78
CA ARG A 568 -20.96 -1.31 12.38
C ARG A 568 -21.73 -0.38 13.32
N GLN A 569 -22.19 0.76 12.81
CA GLN A 569 -23.25 1.49 13.49
C GLN A 569 -24.53 0.67 13.32
N THR A 570 -24.76 -0.26 14.24
CA THR A 570 -26.06 -0.88 14.48
C THR A 570 -27.06 0.16 14.95
#